data_AF-A0A940UWJ6-F1
#
_entry.id   AF-A0A940UWJ6-F1
#
_cell.length_a   1.000
_cell.length_b   1.000
_cell.length_c   1.000
_cell.angle_alpha   90.00
_cell.angle_beta   90.00
_cell.angle_gamma   90.00
#
_symmetry.space_group_name_H-M   'P 1'
#
loop_
_entity.id
_entity.type
_entity.pdbx_description
1 polymer ?
#
loop_
_entity_poly.entity_id
_entity_poly.type
_entity_poly.pdbx_seq_one_letter_code
_entity_poly.pdbx_strand_id
1 'polypeptide(L)'
;MNYDFDRVIERRGSDSIKWRRYGDEVLPLWVADMDFVSPEPVIKALHERVDHAVFGYGGPGEELVNVIRQRLKRLYDWDVPAEHIVFVPGVVTGLNLAFQLFAGPGDAVLVQPPVYLRDRFRCIREEHHGFDQDICALQSAQPCRPGFSKR
;
A
#
# COMPACT_ATOMS: atom_id res chain seq x y z
N MET A 1 21.49 1.42 -21.04
CA MET A 1 20.67 2.48 -20.44
C MET A 1 21.49 3.11 -19.33
N ASN A 2 21.59 4.44 -19.30
CA ASN A 2 22.31 5.15 -18.26
C ASN A 2 21.26 5.76 -17.31
N TYR A 3 21.18 5.25 -16.08
CA TYR A 3 20.31 5.79 -15.04
C TYR A 3 21.17 6.50 -14.01
N ASP A 4 20.82 7.74 -13.68
CA ASP A 4 21.51 8.51 -12.66
C ASP A 4 20.79 8.35 -11.32
N PHE A 5 21.34 7.50 -10.45
CA PHE A 5 20.88 7.31 -9.08
C PHE A 5 21.59 8.21 -8.07
N ASP A 6 22.61 8.96 -8.50
CA ASP A 6 23.37 9.88 -7.64
C ASP A 6 22.75 11.28 -7.62
N ARG A 7 21.90 11.59 -8.60
CA ARG A 7 21.12 12.82 -8.63
C ARG A 7 20.21 12.93 -7.40
N VAL A 8 20.54 13.88 -6.54
CA VAL A 8 19.67 14.28 -5.42
C VAL A 8 18.48 15.08 -5.93
N ILE A 9 17.27 14.71 -5.49
CA ILE A 9 16.02 15.39 -5.81
C ILE A 9 15.43 15.93 -4.52
N GLU A 10 15.25 17.25 -4.45
CA GLU A 10 14.55 17.86 -3.32
C GLU A 10 13.06 17.51 -3.36
N ARG A 11 12.54 16.96 -2.26
CA ARG A 11 11.14 16.53 -2.10
C ARG A 11 10.42 17.30 -1.00
N ARG A 12 11.11 18.14 -0.23
CA ARG A 12 10.50 19.10 0.71
C ARG A 12 9.66 20.12 -0.06
N GLY A 13 8.57 20.57 0.55
CA GLY A 13 7.59 21.43 -0.11
C GLY A 13 6.67 20.72 -1.12
N SER A 14 6.89 19.43 -1.42
CA SER A 14 5.93 18.59 -2.15
C SER A 14 4.93 17.93 -1.21
N ASP A 15 3.92 17.24 -1.75
CA ASP A 15 2.96 16.42 -0.99
C ASP A 15 3.51 15.07 -0.50
N SER A 16 4.84 14.92 -0.38
CA SER A 16 5.46 13.69 0.10
C SER A 16 5.19 13.42 1.57
N ILE A 17 4.53 12.30 1.88
CA ILE A 17 4.36 11.80 3.25
C ILE A 17 5.72 11.54 3.91
N LYS A 18 6.69 10.98 3.15
CA LYS A 18 8.05 10.67 3.65
C LYS A 18 8.74 11.91 4.21
N TRP A 19 8.72 12.99 3.44
CA TRP A 19 9.48 14.21 3.72
C TRP A 19 8.72 15.26 4.55
N ARG A 20 7.38 15.20 4.63
CA ARG A 20 6.57 16.13 5.45
C ARG A 20 6.33 15.70 6.90
N ARG A 21 6.59 14.43 7.26
CA ARG A 21 6.18 13.88 8.56
C ARG A 21 6.97 14.42 9.76
N TYR A 22 8.23 14.77 9.54
CA TYR A 22 9.17 15.25 10.55
C TYR A 22 9.78 16.59 10.12
N GLY A 23 10.38 17.33 11.06
CA GLY A 23 11.04 18.61 10.79
C GLY A 23 12.23 18.49 9.85
N ASP A 24 12.74 19.63 9.38
CA ASP A 24 13.78 19.70 8.34
C ASP A 24 15.14 19.15 8.79
N GLU A 25 15.38 19.11 10.10
CA GLU A 25 16.55 18.47 10.72
C GLU A 25 16.54 16.94 10.64
N VAL A 26 15.45 16.31 10.17
CA VAL A 26 15.33 14.86 10.05
C VAL A 26 15.56 14.39 8.61
N LEU A 27 16.43 13.40 8.45
CA LEU A 27 16.58 12.63 7.22
C LEU A 27 15.58 11.44 7.24
N PRO A 28 14.53 11.44 6.41
CA PRO A 28 13.47 10.43 6.50
C PRO A 28 13.86 9.12 5.80
N LEU A 29 13.97 8.03 6.57
CA LEU A 29 14.33 6.68 6.08
C LEU A 29 13.28 5.60 6.43
N TRP A 30 12.02 5.99 6.64
CA TRP A 30 11.02 5.15 7.33
C TRP A 30 9.92 4.56 6.44
N VAL A 31 9.48 5.26 5.39
CA VAL A 31 8.42 4.78 4.49
C VAL A 31 9.01 4.22 3.20
N ALA A 32 8.44 3.12 2.71
CA ALA A 32 8.87 2.42 1.51
C ALA A 32 8.46 3.13 0.21
N ASP A 33 8.94 4.36 0.02
CA ASP A 33 9.03 5.00 -1.29
C ASP A 33 10.49 5.38 -1.58
N MET A 34 10.81 5.64 -2.85
CA MET A 34 12.17 5.91 -3.30
C MET A 34 12.39 7.40 -3.54
N ASP A 35 13.63 7.86 -3.37
CA ASP A 35 14.08 9.22 -3.67
C ASP A 35 14.79 9.30 -5.03
N PHE A 36 14.34 8.49 -6.01
CA PHE A 36 14.86 8.44 -7.37
C PHE A 36 13.82 8.91 -8.39
N VAL A 37 14.29 9.38 -9.54
CA VAL A 37 13.42 9.68 -10.68
C VAL A 37 12.77 8.37 -11.16
N SER A 38 11.46 8.40 -11.43
CA SER A 38 10.78 7.29 -12.11
C SER A 38 11.43 7.02 -13.49
N PRO A 39 11.39 5.78 -14.00
CA PRO A 39 11.92 5.47 -15.32
C PRO A 39 11.30 6.35 -16.42
N GLU A 40 12.13 6.79 -17.38
CA GLU A 40 11.70 7.64 -18.51
C GLU A 40 10.46 7.11 -19.27
N PRO A 41 10.33 5.78 -19.52
CA PRO A 41 9.11 5.25 -20.14
C PRO A 41 7.83 5.51 -19.34
N VAL A 42 7.90 5.54 -18.01
CA VAL A 42 6.76 5.82 -17.13
C VAL A 42 6.40 7.30 -17.20
N ILE A 43 7.40 8.17 -17.14
CA ILE A 43 7.21 9.63 -17.22
C ILE A 43 6.59 10.00 -18.58
N LYS A 44 7.10 9.42 -19.67
CA LYS A 44 6.58 9.65 -21.02
C LYS A 44 5.12 9.18 -21.15
N ALA A 45 4.79 7.98 -20.68
CA ALA A 45 3.42 7.48 -20.71
C ALA A 45 2.45 8.38 -19.93
N LEU A 46 2.90 8.98 -18.81
CA LEU A 46 2.10 9.95 -18.07
C LEU A 46 1.90 11.26 -18.85
N HIS A 47 2.92 11.77 -19.54
CA HIS A 47 2.77 12.94 -20.41
C HIS A 47 1.78 12.68 -21.56
N GLU A 48 1.95 11.57 -22.28
CA GLU A 48 1.03 11.16 -23.35
C GLU A 48 -0.41 11.02 -22.84
N ARG A 49 -0.58 10.50 -21.63
CA ARG A 49 -1.90 10.40 -20.99
C ARG A 49 -2.50 11.77 -20.67
N VAL A 50 -1.69 12.74 -20.27
CA VAL A 50 -2.12 14.13 -20.04
C VAL A 50 -2.51 14.80 -21.35
N ASP A 51 -1.73 14.59 -22.42
CA ASP A 51 -1.97 15.17 -23.75
C ASP A 51 -3.29 14.71 -24.38
N HIS A 52 -3.77 13.50 -24.04
CA HIS A 52 -5.10 13.02 -24.44
C HIS A 52 -6.25 13.91 -23.94
N ALA A 53 -6.05 14.68 -22.86
CA ALA A 53 -6.97 15.69 -22.31
C ALA A 53 -8.37 15.20 -21.85
N VAL A 54 -8.70 13.92 -22.02
CA VAL A 54 -9.96 13.31 -21.56
C VAL A 54 -9.69 12.36 -20.40
N PHE A 55 -10.26 12.62 -19.22
CA PHE A 55 -10.02 11.88 -17.97
C PHE A 55 -11.27 11.18 -17.41
N GLY A 56 -12.13 10.69 -18.29
CA GLY A 56 -13.31 9.91 -17.92
C GLY A 56 -13.00 8.51 -17.36
N TYR A 57 -14.04 7.73 -17.12
CA TYR A 57 -13.93 6.36 -16.60
C TYR A 57 -13.05 5.48 -17.48
N GLY A 58 -12.03 4.85 -16.88
CA GLY A 58 -11.15 3.88 -17.51
C GLY A 58 -11.24 2.53 -16.80
N GLY A 59 -11.05 1.46 -17.57
CA GLY A 59 -10.87 0.10 -17.07
C GLY A 59 -9.49 -0.44 -17.45
N PRO A 60 -9.03 -1.54 -16.83
CA PRO A 60 -7.81 -2.20 -17.23
C PRO A 60 -7.98 -2.79 -18.63
N GLY A 61 -7.06 -2.48 -19.55
CA GLY A 61 -7.05 -3.06 -20.90
C GLY A 61 -6.51 -4.49 -20.91
N GLU A 62 -6.89 -5.27 -21.93
CA GLU A 62 -6.38 -6.64 -22.15
C GLU A 62 -4.85 -6.68 -22.27
N GLU A 63 -4.24 -5.62 -22.81
CA GLU A 63 -2.79 -5.47 -22.90
C GLU A 63 -2.12 -5.56 -21.52
N LEU A 64 -2.67 -4.90 -20.50
CA LEU A 64 -2.11 -4.89 -19.15
C LEU A 64 -2.12 -6.30 -18.54
N VAL A 65 -3.20 -7.06 -18.76
CA VAL A 65 -3.31 -8.45 -18.33
C VAL A 65 -2.21 -9.31 -18.97
N ASN A 66 -2.00 -9.16 -20.28
CA ASN A 66 -0.96 -9.91 -20.99
C ASN A 66 0.45 -9.54 -20.52
N VAL A 67 0.72 -8.25 -20.28
CA VAL A 67 2.01 -7.79 -19.74
C VAL A 67 2.28 -8.39 -18.35
N ILE A 68 1.27 -8.45 -17.48
CA ILE A 68 1.39 -9.08 -16.16
C ILE A 68 1.71 -10.56 -16.29
N ARG A 69 0.96 -11.31 -17.12
CA ARG A 69 1.18 -12.75 -17.34
C ARG A 69 2.59 -13.04 -17.85
N GLN A 70 3.03 -12.30 -18.87
CA GLN A 70 4.39 -12.44 -19.41
C GLN A 70 5.46 -12.11 -18.38
N ARG A 71 5.24 -11.08 -17.56
CA ARG A 71 6.18 -10.71 -16.49
C ARG A 71 6.28 -11.80 -15.43
N LEU A 72 5.16 -12.37 -14.99
CA LEU A 72 5.13 -13.45 -14.01
C LEU A 72 5.79 -14.72 -14.56
N LYS A 73 5.51 -15.08 -15.81
CA LYS A 73 6.16 -16.21 -16.48
C LYS A 73 7.66 -16.01 -16.60
N ARG A 74 8.12 -14.83 -17.00
CA ARG A 74 9.55 -14.54 -17.17
C ARG A 74 10.32 -14.52 -15.85
N LEU A 75 9.75 -13.95 -14.78
CA LEU A 75 10.45 -13.76 -13.51
C LEU A 75 10.33 -14.96 -12.57
N TYR A 76 9.23 -15.70 -12.64
CA TYR A 76 8.88 -16.71 -11.65
C TYR A 76 8.45 -18.05 -12.28
N ASP A 77 8.56 -18.20 -13.60
CA ASP A 77 8.05 -19.35 -14.37
C ASP A 77 6.54 -19.63 -14.20
N TRP A 78 5.81 -18.66 -13.66
CA TRP A 78 4.42 -18.82 -13.27
C TRP A 78 3.46 -18.47 -14.43
N ASP A 79 2.73 -19.47 -14.92
CA ASP A 79 1.64 -19.27 -15.90
C ASP A 79 0.30 -19.07 -15.19
N VAL A 80 -0.19 -17.84 -15.22
CA VAL A 80 -1.43 -17.43 -14.53
C VAL A 80 -2.56 -17.27 -15.55
N PRO A 81 -3.74 -17.91 -15.35
CA PRO A 81 -4.92 -17.66 -16.16
C PRO A 81 -5.37 -16.20 -16.08
N ALA A 82 -5.86 -15.64 -17.19
CA ALA A 82 -6.21 -14.22 -17.26
C ALA A 82 -7.34 -13.86 -16.28
N GLU A 83 -8.30 -14.77 -16.11
CA GLU A 83 -9.43 -14.68 -15.19
C GLU A 83 -9.03 -14.65 -13.71
N HIS A 84 -7.81 -15.06 -13.36
CA HIS A 84 -7.29 -14.98 -12.00
C HIS A 84 -6.70 -13.59 -11.66
N ILE A 85 -6.57 -12.70 -12.64
CA ILE A 85 -6.00 -11.36 -12.45
C ILE A 85 -7.13 -10.37 -12.15
N VAL A 86 -7.21 -9.95 -10.88
CA VAL A 86 -8.19 -8.96 -10.41
C VAL A 86 -7.48 -7.67 -10.02
N PHE A 87 -7.94 -6.55 -10.55
CA PHE A 87 -7.37 -5.23 -10.27
C PHE A 87 -7.98 -4.63 -9.01
N VAL A 88 -7.13 -4.34 -8.03
CA VAL A 88 -7.46 -3.64 -6.79
C VAL A 88 -6.56 -2.42 -6.64
N PRO A 89 -7.01 -1.34 -5.98
CA PRO A 89 -6.24 -0.09 -5.87
C PRO A 89 -4.96 -0.23 -5.03
N GLY A 90 -4.80 -1.34 -4.29
CA GLY A 90 -3.57 -1.63 -3.55
C GLY A 90 -3.65 -2.95 -2.79
N VAL A 91 -2.48 -3.45 -2.38
CA VAL A 91 -2.34 -4.75 -1.69
C VAL A 91 -3.12 -4.79 -0.38
N VAL A 92 -3.07 -3.73 0.44
CA VAL A 92 -3.82 -3.66 1.71
C VAL A 92 -5.34 -3.75 1.48
N THR A 93 -5.85 -3.14 0.41
CA THR A 93 -7.27 -3.26 0.04
C THR A 93 -7.61 -4.69 -0.37
N GLY A 94 -6.77 -5.34 -1.18
CA GLY A 94 -6.95 -6.73 -1.56
C GLY A 94 -6.94 -7.69 -0.36
N LEU A 95 -6.03 -7.48 0.60
CA LEU A 95 -5.98 -8.27 1.84
C LEU A 95 -7.24 -8.06 2.70
N ASN A 96 -7.70 -6.82 2.87
CA ASN A 96 -8.93 -6.54 3.61
C ASN A 96 -10.15 -7.19 2.95
N LEU A 97 -10.22 -7.21 1.61
CA LEU A 97 -11.28 -7.90 0.88
C LEU A 97 -11.20 -9.41 1.09
N ALA A 98 -10.00 -10.00 1.02
CA ALA A 98 -9.81 -11.43 1.30
C ALA A 98 -10.27 -11.78 2.72
N PHE A 99 -9.92 -10.98 3.73
CA PHE A 99 -10.39 -11.23 5.10
C PHE A 99 -11.91 -11.15 5.21
N GLN A 100 -12.57 -10.18 4.58
CA GLN A 100 -14.03 -10.08 4.60
C GLN A 100 -14.74 -11.24 3.88
N LEU A 101 -14.10 -11.85 2.88
CA LEU A 101 -14.67 -12.96 2.13
C LEU A 101 -14.44 -14.31 2.79
N PHE A 102 -13.32 -14.48 3.50
CA PHE A 102 -12.87 -15.78 4.00
C PHE A 102 -12.85 -15.92 5.52
N ALA A 103 -13.04 -14.83 6.28
CA ALA A 103 -13.11 -14.87 7.74
C ALA A 103 -14.38 -14.17 8.24
N GLY A 104 -15.16 -14.89 9.03
CA GLY A 104 -16.34 -14.38 9.72
C GLY A 104 -16.05 -13.93 11.16
N PRO A 105 -17.06 -13.38 11.85
CA PRO A 105 -16.98 -13.15 13.29
C PRO A 105 -16.66 -14.46 14.03
N GLY A 106 -15.67 -14.43 14.92
CA GLY A 106 -15.17 -15.61 15.65
C GLY A 106 -14.07 -16.41 14.95
N ASP A 107 -13.80 -16.18 13.66
CA ASP A 107 -12.70 -16.85 12.96
C ASP A 107 -11.34 -16.21 13.29
N ALA A 108 -10.29 -17.04 13.32
CA ALA A 108 -8.92 -16.60 13.56
C ALA A 108 -8.12 -16.49 12.25
N VAL A 109 -7.29 -15.45 12.13
CA VAL A 109 -6.34 -15.26 11.03
C VAL A 109 -4.92 -15.37 11.56
N LEU A 110 -4.13 -16.29 10.97
CA LEU A 110 -2.73 -16.47 11.33
C LEU A 110 -1.84 -15.44 10.64
N VAL A 111 -0.96 -14.80 11.42
CA VAL A 111 0.14 -13.96 10.94
C VAL A 111 1.44 -14.40 11.60
N GLN A 112 2.59 -14.11 10.98
CA GLN A 112 3.91 -14.49 11.51
C GLN A 112 4.73 -13.23 11.83
N PRO A 113 4.68 -12.70 13.07
CA PRO A 113 5.47 -11.54 13.46
C PRO A 113 6.99 -11.83 13.51
N PRO A 114 7.85 -10.81 13.25
CA PRO A 114 7.51 -9.45 12.85
C PRO A 114 7.11 -9.39 11.38
N VAL A 115 5.97 -8.78 11.08
CA VAL A 115 5.45 -8.63 9.72
C VAL A 115 4.85 -7.24 9.51
N TYR A 116 4.69 -6.84 8.26
CA TYR A 116 4.04 -5.58 7.90
C TYR A 116 2.59 -5.58 8.38
N LEU A 117 2.38 -5.02 9.55
CA LEU A 117 1.09 -4.85 10.18
C LEU A 117 0.80 -3.37 10.17
N ARG A 118 0.03 -2.93 9.17
CA ARG A 118 -0.54 -1.59 9.21
C ARG A 118 -1.74 -1.63 10.16
N ASP A 119 -1.84 -0.65 11.02
CA ASP A 119 -2.91 -0.36 12.00
C ASP A 119 -4.34 -0.26 11.41
N ARG A 120 -4.50 -0.56 10.11
CA ARG A 120 -5.75 -0.63 9.35
C ARG A 120 -6.09 -2.00 8.78
N PHE A 121 -5.42 -3.07 9.22
CA PHE A 121 -6.00 -4.41 9.17
C PHE A 121 -7.13 -4.45 10.19
N ARG A 122 -8.27 -3.84 9.83
CA ARG A 122 -9.50 -3.87 10.61
C ARG A 122 -10.10 -5.25 10.42
N CYS A 123 -9.52 -6.27 11.05
CA CYS A 123 -10.25 -7.48 11.36
C CYS A 123 -11.54 -7.06 12.08
N ILE A 124 -12.63 -7.70 11.69
CA ILE A 124 -14.00 -7.40 12.09
C ILE A 124 -14.03 -7.20 13.61
N ARG A 125 -14.33 -5.97 14.04
CA ARG A 125 -14.45 -5.63 15.46
C ARG A 125 -15.81 -6.14 15.94
N GLU A 126 -15.85 -7.24 16.68
CA GLU A 126 -17.02 -7.57 17.50
C GLU A 126 -17.07 -6.59 18.68
N GLU A 127 -18.20 -5.91 18.83
CA GLU A 127 -18.59 -5.28 20.09
C GLU A 127 -19.23 -6.34 20.97
N HIS A 128 -18.45 -7.17 21.67
CA HIS A 128 -18.98 -8.01 22.74
C HIS A 128 -18.16 -7.91 24.03
N HIS A 129 -18.91 -7.59 25.08
CA HIS A 129 -18.46 -7.42 26.45
C HIS A 129 -17.81 -8.70 26.98
N GLY A 130 -16.53 -8.58 27.37
CA GLY A 130 -15.84 -9.46 28.29
C GLY A 130 -15.53 -10.84 27.72
N PHE A 131 -14.28 -11.06 27.31
CA PHE A 131 -13.41 -12.16 27.73
C PHE A 131 -12.06 -12.01 27.02
N ASP A 132 -10.97 -12.09 27.79
CA ASP A 132 -9.58 -12.12 27.33
C ASP A 132 -9.35 -13.29 26.35
N GLN A 133 -8.81 -13.00 25.15
CA GLN A 133 -7.68 -13.70 24.51
C GLN A 133 -7.49 -13.25 23.05
N ASP A 134 -6.42 -12.47 22.82
CA ASP A 134 -5.53 -12.41 21.65
C ASP A 134 -6.01 -12.91 20.28
N ILE A 135 -7.16 -12.44 19.79
CA ILE A 135 -7.55 -12.52 18.38
C ILE A 135 -7.55 -11.09 17.82
N CYS A 136 -6.46 -10.75 17.15
CA CYS A 136 -6.21 -9.45 16.50
C CYS A 136 -6.23 -8.21 17.41
N ALA A 137 -5.47 -8.22 18.51
CA ALA A 137 -5.12 -7.01 19.25
C ALA A 137 -3.69 -6.55 18.90
N LEU A 138 -3.53 -5.85 17.77
CA LEU A 138 -2.34 -5.00 17.56
C LEU A 138 -2.54 -3.67 18.28
N GLN A 139 -2.48 -3.69 19.60
CA GLN A 139 -2.28 -2.47 20.38
C GLN A 139 -0.78 -2.18 20.49
N SER A 140 -0.24 -1.48 19.50
CA SER A 140 0.94 -0.65 19.70
C SER A 140 0.56 0.82 19.50
N ALA A 141 -0.21 1.36 20.43
CA ALA A 141 -0.33 2.80 20.61
C ALA A 141 -0.21 3.11 22.11
N GLN A 142 0.84 3.87 22.43
CA GLN A 142 1.19 4.34 23.77
C GLN A 142 -0.02 4.96 24.51
N PRO A 143 -0.08 4.87 25.85
CA PRO A 143 -1.12 5.54 26.62
C PRO A 143 -1.04 7.06 26.41
N CYS A 144 -2.15 7.67 25.96
CA CYS A 144 -2.35 9.11 26.07
C CYS A 144 -2.15 9.54 27.53
N ARG A 145 -1.22 10.47 27.77
CA ARG A 145 -0.97 11.04 29.10
C ARG A 145 -2.27 11.59 29.70
N PRO A 146 -2.53 11.41 31.00
CA PRO A 146 -3.67 12.02 31.67
C PRO A 146 -3.37 13.51 31.88
N GLY A 147 -4.21 14.40 31.34
CA GLY A 147 -4.10 15.82 31.65
C GLY A 147 -4.68 16.77 30.61
N PHE A 148 -5.97 16.64 30.28
CA PHE A 148 -6.74 17.78 29.81
C PHE A 148 -8.09 17.78 30.52
N SER A 149 -8.15 18.57 31.59
CA SER A 149 -9.36 18.91 32.35
C SER A 149 -10.33 19.64 31.43
N LYS A 150 -11.58 19.18 31.41
CA LYS A 150 -12.71 19.95 30.87
C LYS A 150 -12.81 21.29 31.62
N ARG A 151 -12.75 22.38 30.88
CA ARG A 151 -13.49 23.62 31.12
C ARG A 151 -14.03 24.09 29.77
#